data_AF-A0A0K0XXJ3-F1
#
_entry.id   AF-A0A0K0XXJ3-F1
#
_cell.length_a   1.000
_cell.length_b   1.000
_cell.length_c   1.000
_cell.angle_alpha   90.00
_cell.angle_beta   90.00
_cell.angle_gamma   90.00
#
_symmetry.space_group_name_H-M   'P 1'
#
loop_
_entity.id
_entity.type
_entity.pdbx_description
1 polymer ?
#
loop_
_entity_poly.entity_id
_entity_poly.type
_entity_poly.pdbx_seq_one_letter_code
_entity_poly.pdbx_strand_id
1 'polypeptide(L)'
;METTAIHYTSVLLVRAAPETVAEIEALARAEASERPLLLFFHGDGVLAATRSGSAWSALAGAEGVRALLCAAALQRRAVAAPIEGFEVASLVRFWDALAASAAGADFLVRIDEGGDARTWQERLELILAGASLDLDLRVLFEASAWWDLRGKPESWAAWQQLFDHGLARVGVLAGPSGRAEAVAPAEWVGESALEDWREGVDARAEIQA
;
A
#
# COMPACT_ATOMS: atom_id res chain seq x y z
N MET A 1 1.89 -26.59 -15.94
CA MET A 1 3.14 -26.09 -15.35
C MET A 1 2.80 -25.63 -13.95
N GLU A 2 3.22 -26.36 -12.92
CA GLU A 2 3.17 -25.86 -11.55
C GLU A 2 4.13 -24.66 -11.48
N THR A 3 3.58 -23.46 -11.34
CA THR A 3 4.36 -22.30 -10.92
C THR A 3 4.70 -22.52 -9.46
N THR A 4 5.93 -22.93 -9.18
CA THR A 4 6.46 -22.93 -7.81
C THR A 4 6.25 -21.52 -7.24
N ALA A 5 5.53 -21.42 -6.13
CA ALA A 5 5.30 -20.14 -5.48
C ALA A 5 6.67 -19.54 -5.10
N ILE A 6 6.99 -18.39 -5.68
CA ILE A 6 8.20 -17.65 -5.34
C ILE A 6 7.91 -16.94 -4.01
N HIS A 7 8.64 -17.31 -2.97
CA HIS A 7 8.64 -16.55 -1.72
C HIS A 7 9.63 -15.39 -1.86
N TYR A 8 9.15 -14.16 -1.65
CA TYR A 8 10.00 -12.98 -1.67
C TYR A 8 10.56 -12.71 -0.27
N THR A 9 11.84 -12.35 -0.19
CA THR A 9 12.45 -11.89 1.07
C THR A 9 11.95 -10.49 1.41
N SER A 10 11.77 -9.66 0.38
CA SER A 10 11.30 -8.28 0.50
C SER A 10 10.16 -8.03 -0.50
N VAL A 11 9.15 -7.28 -0.06
CA VAL A 11 8.07 -6.78 -0.93
C VAL A 11 7.92 -5.29 -0.67
N LEU A 12 7.95 -4.47 -1.72
CA LEU A 12 7.80 -3.02 -1.62
C LEU A 12 6.67 -2.52 -2.52
N LEU A 13 5.73 -1.79 -1.92
CA LEU A 13 4.74 -0.99 -2.63
C LEU A 13 5.29 0.42 -2.85
N VAL A 14 5.51 0.80 -4.11
CA VAL A 14 6.03 2.12 -4.49
C VAL A 14 4.89 2.98 -5.00
N ARG A 15 4.60 4.07 -4.27
CA ARG A 15 3.55 5.05 -4.62
C ARG A 15 4.04 6.47 -4.85
N ALA A 16 5.30 6.74 -4.53
CA ALA A 16 5.90 8.06 -4.63
C ALA A 16 5.84 8.60 -6.06
N ALA A 17 5.41 9.85 -6.21
CA ALA A 17 5.42 10.56 -7.48
C ALA A 17 6.86 10.80 -7.96
N PRO A 18 7.08 10.92 -9.29
CA PRO A 18 8.40 11.19 -9.84
C PRO A 18 8.97 12.51 -9.32
N GLU A 19 10.29 12.56 -9.18
CA GLU A 19 11.09 13.74 -8.82
C GLU A 19 10.77 14.28 -7.42
N THR A 20 10.29 13.41 -6.54
CA THR A 20 10.03 13.72 -5.12
C THR A 20 11.11 13.12 -4.22
N VAL A 21 11.27 13.69 -3.02
CA VAL A 21 12.12 13.10 -1.97
C VAL A 21 11.67 11.68 -1.64
N ALA A 22 10.36 11.43 -1.62
CA ALA A 22 9.79 10.11 -1.38
C ALA A 22 10.20 9.08 -2.46
N GLU A 23 10.34 9.49 -3.73
CA GLU A 23 10.85 8.59 -4.79
C GLU A 23 12.31 8.21 -4.52
N ILE A 24 13.13 9.19 -4.17
CA ILE A 24 14.57 8.98 -3.90
C ILE A 24 14.74 8.02 -2.71
N GLU A 25 13.99 8.23 -1.63
CA GLU A 25 14.01 7.36 -0.46
C GLU A 25 13.48 5.95 -0.75
N ALA A 26 12.40 5.85 -1.54
CA ALA A 26 11.86 4.56 -1.96
C ALA A 26 12.86 3.77 -2.82
N LEU A 27 13.56 4.46 -3.73
CA LEU A 27 14.59 3.84 -4.57
C LEU A 27 15.76 3.35 -3.73
N ALA A 28 16.30 4.19 -2.84
CA ALA A 28 17.39 3.82 -1.94
C ALA A 28 17.01 2.60 -1.06
N ARG A 29 15.77 2.55 -0.57
CA ARG A 29 15.26 1.39 0.17
C ARG A 29 15.20 0.14 -0.70
N ALA A 30 14.71 0.25 -1.93
CA ALA A 30 14.62 -0.87 -2.87
C ALA A 30 15.99 -1.43 -3.28
N GLU A 31 16.98 -0.56 -3.44
CA GLU A 31 18.37 -0.93 -3.70
C GLU A 31 18.99 -1.67 -2.52
N ALA A 32 18.71 -1.23 -1.29
CA ALA A 32 19.21 -1.85 -0.06
C ALA A 32 18.45 -3.13 0.36
N SER A 33 17.33 -3.46 -0.28
CA SER A 33 16.46 -4.57 0.13
C SER A 33 17.03 -5.94 -0.24
N GLU A 34 16.87 -6.91 0.66
CA GLU A 34 17.26 -8.30 0.44
C GLU A 34 16.47 -8.93 -0.72
N ARG A 35 17.14 -9.82 -1.46
CA ARG A 35 16.57 -10.56 -2.59
C ARG A 35 16.11 -11.97 -2.16
N PRO A 36 15.15 -12.60 -2.87
CA PRO A 36 14.34 -12.07 -3.95
C PRO A 36 13.42 -10.89 -3.52
N LEU A 37 13.39 -9.84 -4.34
CA LEU A 37 12.60 -8.62 -4.11
C LEU A 37 11.44 -8.53 -5.10
N LEU A 38 10.24 -8.24 -4.57
CA LEU A 38 9.09 -7.79 -5.35
C LEU A 38 8.92 -6.28 -5.23
N LEU A 39 8.94 -5.58 -6.37
CA LEU A 39 8.54 -4.17 -6.49
C LEU A 39 7.15 -4.10 -7.12
N PHE A 40 6.22 -3.42 -6.47
CA PHE A 40 4.89 -3.15 -7.04
C PHE A 40 4.63 -1.64 -7.07
N PHE A 41 4.47 -1.10 -8.27
CA PHE A 41 4.21 0.33 -8.46
C PHE A 41 2.71 0.58 -8.59
N HIS A 42 2.21 1.50 -7.77
CA HIS A 42 0.81 1.87 -7.69
C HIS A 42 0.64 3.39 -7.58
N GLY A 43 -0.52 3.93 -7.95
CA GLY A 43 -0.74 5.37 -7.97
C GLY A 43 0.31 6.09 -8.83
N ASP A 44 0.87 7.17 -8.31
CA ASP A 44 1.88 7.96 -9.02
C ASP A 44 3.25 7.28 -9.13
N GLY A 45 3.51 6.24 -8.34
CA GLY A 45 4.70 5.40 -8.47
C GLY A 45 4.84 4.76 -9.86
N VAL A 46 3.71 4.57 -10.56
CA VAL A 46 3.75 4.11 -11.96
C VAL A 46 4.45 5.14 -12.86
N LEU A 47 4.24 6.44 -12.65
CA LEU A 47 4.89 7.48 -13.45
C LEU A 47 6.41 7.52 -13.19
N ALA A 48 6.80 7.31 -11.93
CA ALA A 48 8.21 7.21 -11.53
C ALA A 48 8.92 6.05 -12.25
N ALA A 49 8.28 4.88 -12.28
CA ALA A 49 8.82 3.70 -12.94
C ALA A 49 8.96 3.84 -14.46
N THR A 50 8.00 4.52 -15.10
CA THR A 50 7.86 4.52 -16.57
C THR A 50 8.49 5.72 -17.25
N ARG A 51 9.15 6.59 -16.49
CA ARG A 51 9.86 7.75 -17.03
C ARG A 51 11.11 7.30 -17.81
N SER A 52 11.37 7.95 -18.93
CA SER A 52 12.59 7.70 -19.70
C SER A 52 13.83 7.93 -18.84
N GLY A 53 14.75 6.95 -18.82
CA GLY A 53 15.97 7.02 -18.01
C GLY A 53 15.74 6.84 -16.51
N SER A 54 14.59 6.29 -16.10
CA SER A 54 14.31 6.00 -14.71
C SER A 54 15.30 4.99 -14.14
N ALA A 55 15.84 5.28 -12.94
CA ALA A 55 16.67 4.33 -12.20
C ALA A 55 15.89 3.05 -11.84
N TRP A 56 14.56 3.15 -11.75
CA TRP A 56 13.68 2.00 -11.56
C TRP A 56 13.78 0.97 -12.69
N SER A 57 14.00 1.40 -13.94
CA SER A 57 14.16 0.48 -15.07
C SER A 57 15.44 -0.37 -14.95
N ALA A 58 16.54 0.24 -14.47
CA ALA A 58 17.78 -0.50 -14.22
C ALA A 58 17.59 -1.52 -13.08
N LEU A 59 16.92 -1.12 -12.00
CA LEU A 59 16.62 -2.01 -10.88
C LEU A 59 15.67 -3.14 -11.26
N ALA A 60 14.68 -2.88 -12.11
CA ALA A 60 13.71 -3.88 -12.58
C ALA A 60 14.36 -5.01 -13.38
N GLY A 61 15.49 -4.74 -14.06
CA GLY A 61 16.27 -5.75 -14.78
C GLY A 61 17.31 -6.49 -13.93
N ALA A 62 17.45 -6.15 -12.65
CA ALA A 62 18.46 -6.76 -11.78
C ALA A 62 18.07 -8.20 -11.36
N GLU A 63 19.09 -9.05 -11.15
CA GLU A 63 18.88 -10.43 -10.71
C GLU A 63 18.12 -10.48 -9.37
N GLY A 64 17.13 -11.38 -9.30
CA GLY A 64 16.29 -11.55 -8.12
C GLY A 64 15.32 -10.39 -7.85
N VAL A 65 15.18 -9.43 -8.78
CA VAL A 65 14.13 -8.40 -8.72
C VAL A 65 13.00 -8.77 -9.66
N ARG A 66 11.78 -8.67 -9.16
CA ARG A 66 10.57 -8.69 -9.98
C ARG A 66 9.85 -7.35 -9.85
N ALA A 67 9.67 -6.64 -10.95
CA ALA A 67 8.99 -5.35 -10.95
C ALA A 67 7.62 -5.43 -11.65
N LEU A 68 6.59 -4.99 -10.94
CA LEU A 68 5.19 -5.03 -11.36
C LEU A 68 4.60 -3.61 -11.41
N LEU A 69 3.83 -3.31 -12.45
CA LEU A 69 3.06 -2.08 -12.58
C LEU A 69 1.57 -2.38 -12.41
N CYS A 70 0.89 -1.61 -11.56
CA CYS A 70 -0.56 -1.75 -11.39
C CYS A 70 -1.31 -1.39 -12.68
N ALA A 71 -2.05 -2.36 -13.23
CA ALA A 71 -2.82 -2.23 -14.47
C ALA A 71 -3.81 -1.05 -14.43
N ALA A 72 -4.57 -0.93 -13.34
CA ALA A 72 -5.56 0.14 -13.18
C ALA A 72 -4.91 1.53 -13.04
N ALA A 73 -3.74 1.61 -12.42
CA ALA A 73 -3.01 2.87 -12.30
C ALA A 73 -2.38 3.30 -13.64
N LEU A 74 -1.82 2.35 -14.40
CA LEU A 74 -1.35 2.58 -15.78
C LEU A 74 -2.47 3.11 -16.68
N GLN A 75 -3.63 2.44 -16.66
CA GLN A 75 -4.79 2.81 -17.48
C GLN A 75 -5.27 4.23 -17.16
N ARG A 76 -5.44 4.58 -15.88
CA ARG A 76 -5.87 5.93 -15.46
C ARG A 76 -4.90 7.03 -15.86
N ARG A 77 -3.62 6.71 -15.99
CA ARG A 77 -2.55 7.65 -16.35
C ARG A 77 -2.22 7.64 -17.85
N ALA A 78 -2.96 6.86 -18.64
CA ALA A 78 -2.77 6.72 -20.09
C ALA A 78 -1.33 6.35 -20.50
N VAL A 79 -0.63 5.58 -19.66
CA VAL A 79 0.71 5.10 -19.95
C VAL A 79 0.60 3.82 -20.79
N ALA A 80 1.27 3.82 -21.95
CA ALA A 80 1.26 2.69 -22.87
C ALA A 80 2.14 1.53 -22.36
N ALA A 81 1.65 0.30 -22.51
CA ALA A 81 2.39 -0.95 -22.27
C ALA A 81 2.70 -1.64 -23.62
N PRO A 82 3.73 -2.50 -23.73
CA PRO A 82 4.62 -2.99 -22.67
C PRO A 82 5.71 -1.99 -22.27
N ILE A 83 6.24 -2.15 -21.06
CA ILE A 83 7.35 -1.36 -20.53
C ILE A 83 8.45 -2.33 -20.15
N GLU A 84 9.61 -2.19 -20.78
CA GLU A 84 10.72 -3.14 -20.64
C GLU A 84 11.15 -3.29 -19.18
N GLY A 85 11.34 -4.54 -18.74
CA GLY A 85 11.68 -4.87 -17.35
C GLY A 85 10.50 -4.93 -16.38
N PHE A 86 9.29 -4.54 -16.79
CA PHE A 86 8.12 -4.52 -15.93
C PHE A 86 7.02 -5.46 -16.43
N GLU A 87 6.42 -6.22 -15.51
CA GLU A 87 5.17 -6.93 -15.77
C GLU A 87 3.96 -6.06 -15.35
N VAL A 88 2.84 -6.19 -16.06
CA VAL A 88 1.58 -5.56 -15.65
C VAL A 88 0.80 -6.53 -14.76
N ALA A 89 0.32 -6.06 -13.61
CA ALA A 89 -0.38 -6.88 -12.63
C ALA A 89 -1.55 -6.13 -11.95
N SER A 90 -2.48 -6.89 -11.37
CA SER A 90 -3.56 -6.34 -10.54
C SER A 90 -3.12 -6.17 -9.08
N LEU A 91 -3.88 -5.39 -8.30
CA LEU A 91 -3.71 -5.29 -6.85
C LEU A 91 -3.92 -6.64 -6.15
N VAL A 92 -4.83 -7.47 -6.66
CA VAL A 92 -5.05 -8.84 -6.13
C VAL A 92 -3.79 -9.68 -6.28
N ARG A 93 -3.10 -9.62 -7.42
CA ARG A 93 -1.85 -10.34 -7.64
C ARG A 93 -0.70 -9.83 -6.75
N PHE A 94 -0.72 -8.54 -6.40
CA PHE A 94 0.20 -7.99 -5.41
C PHE A 94 -0.06 -8.60 -4.02
N TRP A 95 -1.30 -8.56 -3.55
CA TRP A 95 -1.65 -9.10 -2.24
C TRP A 95 -1.42 -10.60 -2.13
N ASP A 96 -1.71 -11.37 -3.17
CA ASP A 96 -1.43 -12.80 -3.23
C ASP A 96 0.08 -13.10 -3.04
N ALA A 97 0.94 -12.36 -3.75
CA ALA A 97 2.39 -12.51 -3.62
C ALA A 97 2.91 -12.07 -2.24
N LEU A 98 2.32 -11.02 -1.68
CA LEU A 98 2.65 -10.54 -0.34
C LEU A 98 2.23 -11.56 0.73
N ALA A 99 1.02 -12.07 0.65
CA ALA A 99 0.49 -13.09 1.57
C ALA A 99 1.30 -14.39 1.53
N ALA A 100 1.71 -14.84 0.34
CA ALA A 100 2.61 -15.98 0.20
C ALA A 100 3.99 -15.77 0.86
N SER A 101 4.44 -14.52 0.96
CA SER A 101 5.74 -14.14 1.55
C SER A 101 5.67 -13.84 3.05
N ALA A 102 4.47 -13.65 3.58
CA ALA A 102 4.16 -13.38 4.99
C ALA A 102 3.04 -14.32 5.48
N ALA A 103 3.22 -15.63 5.26
CA ALA A 103 2.18 -16.62 5.51
C ALA A 103 1.73 -16.62 6.99
N GLY A 104 0.43 -16.39 7.21
CA GLY A 104 -0.18 -16.33 8.54
C GLY A 104 0.05 -15.01 9.29
N ALA A 105 0.53 -13.96 8.62
CA ALA A 105 0.67 -12.64 9.20
C ALA A 105 -0.62 -11.81 9.09
N ASP A 106 -0.83 -10.92 10.07
CA ASP A 106 -1.76 -9.81 9.95
C ASP A 106 -1.12 -8.70 9.10
N PHE A 107 -1.92 -8.01 8.29
CA PHE A 107 -1.44 -6.92 7.43
C PHE A 107 -1.87 -5.57 7.98
N LEU A 108 -0.93 -4.64 8.08
CA LEU A 108 -1.18 -3.29 8.53
C LEU A 108 -1.01 -2.30 7.38
N VAL A 109 -2.08 -1.63 6.98
CA VAL A 109 -2.04 -0.51 6.02
C VAL A 109 -2.06 0.79 6.80
N ARG A 110 -0.98 1.56 6.73
CA ARG A 110 -0.86 2.87 7.36
C ARG A 110 -1.18 3.98 6.38
N ILE A 111 -1.97 4.94 6.81
CA ILE A 111 -2.34 6.11 6.02
C ILE A 111 -1.92 7.35 6.79
N ASP A 112 -0.75 7.88 6.44
CA ASP A 112 -0.10 8.93 7.23
C ASP A 112 -0.54 10.34 6.84
N GLU A 113 -1.10 10.52 5.64
CA GLU A 113 -1.45 11.83 5.10
C GLU A 113 -2.79 11.84 4.37
N GLY A 114 -3.40 13.02 4.25
CA GLY A 114 -4.61 13.24 3.46
C GLY A 114 -4.38 13.15 1.95
N GLY A 115 -5.39 13.46 1.15
CA GLY A 115 -5.25 13.42 -0.31
C GLY A 115 -6.42 14.03 -1.09
N ASP A 116 -6.26 14.08 -2.42
CA ASP A 116 -7.38 14.36 -3.31
C ASP A 116 -8.34 13.15 -3.41
N ALA A 117 -9.49 13.32 -4.06
CA ALA A 117 -10.49 12.25 -4.19
C ALA A 117 -9.92 10.99 -4.86
N ARG A 118 -9.00 11.18 -5.83
CA ARG A 118 -8.34 10.08 -6.53
C ARG A 118 -7.39 9.31 -5.61
N THR A 119 -6.62 10.00 -4.78
CA THR A 119 -5.70 9.40 -3.80
C THR A 119 -6.49 8.54 -2.81
N TRP A 120 -7.62 9.06 -2.32
CA TRP A 120 -8.52 8.31 -1.44
C TRP A 120 -9.13 7.08 -2.13
N GLN A 121 -9.52 7.21 -3.39
CA GLN A 121 -10.02 6.09 -4.18
C GLN A 121 -8.93 5.01 -4.38
N GLU A 122 -7.70 5.40 -4.72
CA GLU A 122 -6.57 4.48 -4.90
C GLU A 122 -6.22 3.71 -3.62
N ARG A 123 -6.25 4.39 -2.46
CA ARG A 123 -6.05 3.76 -1.15
C ARG A 123 -7.15 2.75 -0.82
N LEU A 124 -8.41 3.11 -1.11
CA LEU A 124 -9.55 2.21 -0.91
C LEU A 124 -9.43 0.96 -1.79
N GLU A 125 -9.10 1.13 -3.06
CA GLU A 125 -8.90 0.02 -4.01
C GLU A 125 -7.81 -0.95 -3.55
N LEU A 126 -6.69 -0.41 -3.03
CA LEU A 126 -5.62 -1.22 -2.45
C LEU A 126 -6.15 -2.07 -1.29
N ILE A 127 -6.87 -1.48 -0.34
CA ILE A 127 -7.39 -2.19 0.83
C ILE A 127 -8.45 -3.22 0.42
N LEU A 128 -9.39 -2.86 -0.46
CA LEU A 128 -10.44 -3.77 -0.94
C LEU A 128 -9.86 -4.97 -1.69
N ALA A 129 -8.77 -4.79 -2.45
CA ALA A 129 -8.10 -5.90 -3.11
C ALA A 129 -7.52 -6.90 -2.10
N GLY A 130 -6.97 -6.44 -0.98
CA GLY A 130 -6.48 -7.31 0.08
C GLY A 130 -7.63 -8.01 0.81
N ALA A 131 -8.69 -7.26 1.14
CA ALA A 131 -9.89 -7.80 1.78
C ALA A 131 -10.58 -8.87 0.91
N SER A 132 -10.53 -8.74 -0.42
CA SER A 132 -11.10 -9.73 -1.35
C SER A 132 -10.40 -11.09 -1.34
N LEU A 133 -9.23 -11.18 -0.69
CA LEU A 133 -8.48 -12.41 -0.47
C LEU A 133 -8.67 -12.96 0.96
N ASP A 134 -9.66 -12.44 1.69
CA ASP A 134 -9.95 -12.81 3.08
C ASP A 134 -8.72 -12.65 4.01
N LEU A 135 -7.87 -11.65 3.73
CA LEU A 135 -6.71 -11.33 4.57
C LEU A 135 -7.14 -10.58 5.83
N ASP A 136 -6.47 -10.86 6.95
CA ASP A 136 -6.63 -10.12 8.21
C ASP A 136 -6.00 -8.72 8.09
N LEU A 137 -6.79 -7.76 7.60
CA LEU A 137 -6.36 -6.38 7.37
C LEU A 137 -6.65 -5.48 8.57
N ARG A 138 -5.64 -4.71 8.96
CA ARG A 138 -5.70 -3.57 9.87
C ARG A 138 -5.40 -2.29 9.07
N VAL A 139 -6.23 -1.28 9.17
CA VAL A 139 -6.00 0.04 8.56
C VAL A 139 -5.81 1.06 9.67
N LEU A 140 -4.66 1.69 9.72
CA LEU A 140 -4.31 2.66 10.74
C LEU A 140 -4.10 4.03 10.11
N PHE A 141 -4.94 4.99 10.51
CA PHE A 141 -4.86 6.37 10.06
C PHE A 141 -4.04 7.21 11.01
N GLU A 142 -3.20 8.09 10.48
CA GLU A 142 -2.82 9.30 11.20
C GLU A 142 -4.05 10.20 11.38
N ALA A 143 -4.10 10.93 12.50
CA ALA A 143 -5.25 11.77 12.83
C ALA A 143 -5.56 12.80 11.73
N SER A 144 -4.53 13.40 11.13
CA SER A 144 -4.68 14.37 10.03
C SER A 144 -5.34 13.74 8.80
N ALA A 145 -4.92 12.53 8.43
CA ALA A 145 -5.47 11.78 7.30
C ALA A 145 -6.94 11.38 7.56
N TRP A 146 -7.26 10.93 8.77
CA TRP A 146 -8.63 10.60 9.17
C TRP A 146 -9.58 11.79 9.03
N TRP A 147 -9.17 12.96 9.54
CA TRP A 147 -9.99 14.17 9.45
C TRP A 147 -10.11 14.69 8.02
N ASP A 148 -9.07 14.58 7.20
CA ASP A 148 -9.15 14.92 5.78
C ASP A 148 -10.16 14.05 5.03
N LEU A 149 -10.15 12.72 5.25
CA LEU A 149 -11.12 11.80 4.65
C LEU A 149 -12.56 12.15 5.05
N ARG A 150 -12.82 12.40 6.34
CA ARG A 150 -14.15 12.78 6.85
C ARG A 150 -14.63 14.13 6.31
N GLY A 151 -13.70 15.02 5.95
CA GLY A 151 -13.99 16.29 5.29
C GLY A 151 -14.47 16.15 3.84
N LYS A 152 -14.46 14.95 3.25
CA LYS A 152 -14.83 14.68 1.86
C LYS A 152 -16.02 13.71 1.80
N PRO A 153 -17.27 14.20 1.70
CA PRO A 153 -18.46 13.35 1.82
C PRO A 153 -18.51 12.17 0.85
N GLU A 154 -18.11 12.37 -0.41
CA GLU A 154 -18.12 11.31 -1.43
C GLU A 154 -17.08 10.22 -1.13
N SER A 155 -15.84 10.63 -0.78
CA SER A 155 -14.79 9.69 -0.38
C SER A 155 -15.18 8.96 0.90
N TRP A 156 -15.70 9.67 1.89
CA TRP A 156 -16.18 9.07 3.13
C TRP A 156 -17.26 8.01 2.88
N ALA A 157 -18.26 8.30 2.04
CA ALA A 157 -19.33 7.36 1.72
C ALA A 157 -18.81 6.06 1.07
N ALA A 158 -17.77 6.16 0.22
CA ALA A 158 -17.13 4.97 -0.35
C ALA A 158 -16.36 4.16 0.72
N TRP A 159 -15.61 4.86 1.58
CA TRP A 159 -14.84 4.24 2.66
C TRP A 159 -15.72 3.62 3.75
N GLN A 160 -16.95 4.12 3.93
CA GLN A 160 -17.89 3.55 4.90
C GLN A 160 -18.14 2.05 4.69
N GLN A 161 -18.06 1.58 3.44
CA GLN A 161 -18.21 0.17 3.11
C GLN A 161 -17.18 -0.73 3.80
N LEU A 162 -15.95 -0.24 4.04
CA LEU A 162 -14.93 -1.00 4.78
C LEU A 162 -15.39 -1.28 6.21
N PHE A 163 -16.02 -0.30 6.85
CA PHE A 163 -16.45 -0.40 8.23
C PHE A 163 -17.77 -1.17 8.36
N ASP A 164 -18.74 -0.85 7.52
CA ASP A 164 -20.10 -1.41 7.57
C ASP A 164 -20.12 -2.92 7.31
N HIS A 165 -19.15 -3.41 6.54
CA HIS A 165 -19.03 -4.83 6.19
C HIS A 165 -17.88 -5.54 6.92
N GLY A 166 -17.16 -4.85 7.81
CA GLY A 166 -16.05 -5.45 8.56
C GLY A 166 -14.93 -5.97 7.67
N LEU A 167 -14.65 -5.30 6.55
CA LEU A 167 -13.62 -5.73 5.57
C LEU A 167 -12.19 -5.48 6.07
N ALA A 168 -12.04 -4.63 7.09
CA ALA A 168 -10.78 -4.42 7.81
C ALA A 168 -11.07 -3.89 9.22
N ARG A 169 -10.14 -4.13 10.15
CA ARG A 169 -10.12 -3.43 11.45
C ARG A 169 -9.57 -2.04 11.24
N VAL A 170 -10.23 -0.99 11.73
CA VAL A 170 -9.81 0.40 11.48
C VAL A 170 -9.49 1.14 12.76
N GLY A 171 -8.29 1.69 12.80
CA GLY A 171 -7.74 2.44 13.91
C GLY A 171 -7.34 3.86 13.48
N VAL A 172 -7.38 4.80 14.42
CA VAL A 172 -6.86 6.17 14.24
C VAL A 172 -5.83 6.43 15.33
N LEU A 173 -4.62 6.80 14.94
CA LEU A 173 -3.55 7.21 15.84
C LEU A 173 -3.97 8.48 16.57
N ALA A 174 -4.00 8.43 17.90
CA ALA A 174 -4.30 9.58 18.72
C ALA A 174 -3.21 10.64 18.54
N GLY A 175 -3.57 11.83 18.07
CA GLY A 175 -2.67 12.98 18.09
C GLY A 175 -2.30 13.38 19.53
N PRO A 176 -1.20 14.15 19.73
CA PRO A 176 -0.67 14.49 21.06
C PRO A 176 -1.65 15.26 21.96
N SER A 177 -2.77 15.75 21.43
CA SER A 177 -3.82 16.46 22.17
C SER A 177 -4.91 15.57 22.78
N GLY A 178 -4.85 14.23 22.61
CA GLY A 178 -5.60 13.27 23.43
C GLY A 178 -7.13 13.38 23.41
N ARG A 179 -7.74 14.13 22.48
CA ARG A 179 -9.20 14.17 22.35
C ARG A 179 -9.69 12.93 21.60
N ALA A 180 -9.83 11.84 22.36
CA ALA A 180 -10.63 10.69 21.98
C ALA A 180 -12.13 11.06 22.03
N GLU A 181 -12.60 11.85 21.05
CA GLU A 181 -14.04 11.82 20.76
C GLU A 181 -14.33 10.45 20.16
N ALA A 182 -15.27 9.69 20.73
CA ALA A 182 -15.66 8.40 20.17
C ALA A 182 -16.11 8.58 18.71
N VAL A 183 -15.26 8.17 17.75
CA VAL A 183 -15.61 8.21 16.33
C VAL A 183 -15.93 6.79 15.90
N ALA A 184 -17.13 6.32 16.23
CA ALA A 184 -17.65 5.16 15.52
C ALA A 184 -17.60 5.45 14.01
N PRO A 185 -17.12 4.51 13.19
CA PRO A 185 -16.86 3.10 13.50
C PRO A 185 -15.38 2.71 13.76
N ALA A 186 -14.46 3.65 13.99
CA ALA A 186 -13.02 3.38 14.19
C ALA A 186 -12.59 3.37 15.67
N GLU A 187 -11.56 2.57 15.97
CA GLU A 187 -10.92 2.52 17.29
C GLU A 187 -9.83 3.59 17.41
N TRP A 188 -9.75 4.32 18.53
CA TRP A 188 -8.62 5.20 18.79
C TRP A 188 -7.44 4.41 19.35
N VAL A 189 -6.30 4.53 18.69
CA VAL A 189 -5.07 3.84 19.03
C VAL A 189 -4.12 4.84 19.69
N GLY A 190 -4.01 4.78 21.02
CA GLY A 190 -3.00 5.52 21.77
C GLY A 190 -1.61 4.91 21.59
N GLU A 191 -0.56 5.61 22.06
CA GLU A 191 0.83 5.15 21.98
C GLU A 191 1.03 3.73 22.55
N SER A 192 0.38 3.41 23.67
CA SER A 192 0.43 2.08 24.28
C SER A 192 -0.35 1.01 23.50
N ALA A 193 -1.39 1.39 22.77
CA ALA A 193 -2.18 0.47 21.94
C ALA A 193 -1.58 0.29 20.53
N LEU A 194 -0.65 1.18 20.11
CA LEU A 194 0.05 1.04 18.85
C LEU A 194 0.95 -0.20 18.84
N GLU A 195 1.51 -0.57 19.99
CA GLU A 195 2.26 -1.81 20.14
C GLU A 195 1.36 -3.03 19.92
N ASP A 196 0.16 -3.06 20.50
CA ASP A 196 -0.84 -4.11 20.26
C ASP A 196 -1.28 -4.18 18.78
N TRP A 197 -1.38 -3.02 18.13
CA TRP A 197 -1.68 -2.94 16.70
C TRP A 197 -0.57 -3.48 15.81
N ARG A 198 0.68 -3.41 16.27
CA ARG A 198 1.87 -3.97 15.61
C ARG A 198 2.15 -5.41 16.01
N GLU A 199 1.68 -5.85 17.18
CA GLU A 199 1.86 -7.22 17.62
C GLU A 199 1.12 -8.17 16.66
N GLY A 200 1.85 -9.14 16.13
CA GLY A 200 1.38 -10.09 15.10
C GLY A 200 1.51 -9.60 13.65
N VAL A 201 1.96 -8.36 13.43
CA VAL A 201 2.24 -7.83 12.08
C VAL A 201 3.69 -8.12 11.71
N ASP A 202 3.91 -8.84 10.62
CA ASP A 202 5.24 -9.00 10.02
C ASP A 202 5.71 -7.63 9.47
N ALA A 203 6.98 -7.26 9.63
CA ALA A 203 7.51 -6.03 9.04
C ALA A 203 7.33 -5.98 7.50
N ARG A 204 7.22 -7.15 6.84
CA ARG A 204 6.89 -7.28 5.42
C ARG A 204 5.42 -6.97 5.13
N ALA A 205 4.55 -7.08 6.13
CA ALA A 205 3.12 -6.90 6.06
C ALA A 205 2.65 -5.47 6.42
N GLU A 206 3.57 -4.58 6.82
CA GLU A 206 3.30 -3.14 7.01
C GLU A 206 3.41 -2.40 5.66
N ILE A 207 2.30 -1.81 5.21
CA ILE A 207 2.17 -1.09 3.94
C ILE A 207 1.91 0.38 4.23
N GLN A 208 2.73 1.26 3.66
CA GLN A 208 2.48 2.70 3.69
C GLN A 208 1.64 3.12 2.47
N ALA A 209 0.47 3.73 2.70
CA ALA A 209 -0.53 4.06 1.69
C ALA A 209 -0.92 5.54 1.66
#